data_AF-A0A1M7MAP8-F1
#
_entry.id   AF-A0A1M7MAP8-F1
#
_cell.length_a   1.000
_cell.length_b   1.000
_cell.length_c   1.000
_cell.angle_alpha   90.00
_cell.angle_beta   90.00
_cell.angle_gamma   90.00
#
_symmetry.space_group_name_H-M   'P 1'
#
loop_
_entity.id
_entity.type
_entity.pdbx_description
1 polymer ?
#
loop_
_entity_poly.entity_id
_entity_poly.type
_entity_poly.pdbx_seq_one_letter_code
_entity_poly.pdbx_strand_id
1 'polypeptide(L)' 'MDIQTIKVDLIHWLTELQDLKILEQLQALKHLQEAGLSDAHKALLDERIASYEKDPGKALDWDEVMKELEKDL' A
#
# COMPACT_ATOMS: atom_id res chain seq x y z
N MET A 1 -22.45 -8.28 -16.00
CA MET A 1 -22.76 -8.95 -14.72
C MET A 1 -22.89 -7.88 -13.66
N ASP A 2 -23.86 -8.01 -12.77
CA ASP A 2 -24.03 -7.07 -11.65
C ASP A 2 -22.94 -7.28 -10.59
N ILE A 3 -22.59 -6.20 -9.87
CA ILE A 3 -21.53 -6.22 -8.85
C ILE A 3 -21.90 -7.18 -7.71
N GLN A 4 -23.18 -7.30 -7.36
CA GLN A 4 -23.61 -8.22 -6.31
C GLN A 4 -23.39 -9.67 -6.72
N THR A 5 -23.68 -10.01 -7.99
CA THR A 5 -23.42 -11.36 -8.52
C THR A 5 -21.94 -11.70 -8.44
N ILE A 6 -21.06 -10.80 -8.88
CA ILE A 6 -19.61 -11.01 -8.83
C ILE A 6 -19.12 -11.24 -7.39
N LYS A 7 -19.66 -10.49 -6.43
CA LYS A 7 -19.30 -10.66 -5.00
C LYS A 7 -19.74 -12.01 -4.45
N VAL A 8 -20.96 -12.44 -4.75
CA VAL A 8 -21.49 -13.73 -4.29
C VAL A 8 -20.67 -14.88 -4.88
N ASP A 9 -20.37 -14.82 -6.17
CA ASP A 9 -19.55 -15.84 -6.85
C ASP A 9 -18.14 -15.92 -6.25
N LEU A 10 -17.51 -14.77 -5.98
CA LEU A 10 -16.19 -14.72 -5.34
C LEU A 10 -16.20 -15.26 -3.91
N ILE A 11 -17.22 -14.93 -3.11
CA ILE A 11 -17.35 -15.45 -1.74
C ILE A 11 -17.47 -16.98 -1.79
N HIS A 12 -18.33 -17.50 -2.66
CA HIS A 12 -18.53 -18.94 -2.79
C HIS A 12 -17.24 -19.65 -3.22
N TRP A 13 -16.56 -19.14 -4.25
CA TRP A 13 -15.28 -19.68 -4.71
C TRP A 13 -14.21 -19.67 -3.60
N LEU A 14 -14.10 -18.56 -2.85
CA LEU A 14 -13.14 -18.45 -1.75
C LEU A 14 -13.43 -19.46 -0.62
N THR A 15 -14.70 -19.75 -0.33
CA THR A 15 -15.07 -20.73 0.70
C THR A 15 -14.74 -22.18 0.33
N GLU A 16 -14.66 -22.47 -0.98
CA GLU A 16 -14.33 -23.81 -1.49
C GLU A 16 -12.82 -23.98 -1.75
N LEU A 17 -12.05 -22.89 -1.70
CA LEU A 17 -10.63 -22.89 -2.00
C LEU A 17 -9.83 -23.59 -0.87
N GLN A 18 -9.19 -24.70 -1.20
CA GLN A 18 -8.39 -25.49 -0.25
C GLN A 18 -6.88 -25.24 -0.35
N ASP A 19 -6.42 -24.61 -1.44
CA ASP A 19 -5.01 -24.34 -1.65
C ASP A 19 -4.54 -23.20 -0.74
N LEU A 20 -3.78 -23.58 0.29
CA LEU A 20 -3.23 -22.65 1.28
C LEU A 20 -2.36 -21.56 0.66
N LYS A 21 -1.57 -21.89 -0.37
CA LYS A 21 -0.65 -20.94 -1.00
C LYS A 21 -1.42 -19.85 -1.74
N ILE A 22 -2.55 -20.21 -2.35
CA ILE A 22 -3.44 -19.25 -3.01
C ILE A 22 -4.13 -18.37 -1.96
N LEU A 23 -4.56 -18.94 -0.83
CA LEU A 23 -5.14 -18.18 0.27
C LEU A 23 -4.18 -17.15 0.87
N GLU A 24 -2.91 -17.52 1.08
CA GLU A 24 -1.86 -16.59 1.56
C GLU A 24 -1.62 -15.42 0.59
N GLN A 25 -1.59 -15.70 -0.72
CA GLN A 25 -1.44 -14.66 -1.74
C GLN A 25 -2.65 -13.71 -1.78
N LEU A 26 -3.86 -14.24 -1.64
CA LEU A 26 -5.09 -13.44 -1.56
C LEU A 26 -5.14 -12.58 -0.29
N GLN A 27 -4.69 -13.12 0.84
CA GLN A 27 -4.59 -12.37 2.09
C GLN A 27 -3.58 -11.22 1.96
N ALA A 28 -2.42 -11.46 1.34
CA ALA A 28 -1.44 -10.40 1.08
C ALA A 28 -2.01 -9.29 0.18
N LEU A 29 -2.77 -9.64 -0.85
CA LEU A 29 -3.45 -8.67 -1.73
C LEU A 29 -4.50 -7.84 -0.98
N LYS A 30 -5.27 -8.49 -0.10
CA LYS A 30 -6.24 -7.79 0.76
C LYS A 30 -5.53 -6.79 1.67
N HIS A 31 -4.43 -7.20 2.31
CA HIS A 31 -3.64 -6.31 3.15
C HIS A 31 -2.98 -5.19 2.36
N LEU A 32 -2.54 -5.43 1.12
CA LEU A 32 -2.01 -4.38 0.24
C LEU A 32 -3.07 -3.34 -0.11
N GLN A 33 -4.32 -3.78 -0.34
CA GLN A 33 -5.45 -2.88 -0.59
C GLN A 33 -5.78 -2.03 0.65
N GLU A 34 -5.64 -2.61 1.85
CA GLU A 34 -5.78 -1.90 3.13
C GLU A 34 -4.56 -1.00 3.42
N ALA A 35 -3.38 -1.38 2.95
CA ALA A 35 -2.10 -0.66 3.07
C ALA A 35 -1.93 0.44 2.02
N GLY A 36 -3.01 1.14 1.67
CA GLY A 36 -2.88 2.44 1.03
C GLY A 36 -2.06 3.37 1.93
N LEU A 37 -1.23 4.24 1.33
CA LEU A 37 -0.57 5.31 2.09
C LEU A 37 -1.63 6.04 2.92
N SER A 38 -1.46 6.02 4.24
CA SER A 38 -2.31 6.78 5.15
C SER A 38 -2.29 8.25 4.72
N ASP A 39 -3.35 8.99 5.06
CA ASP A 39 -3.39 10.43 4.72
C ASP A 39 -2.21 11.19 5.34
N ALA A 40 -1.67 10.71 6.47
CA ALA A 40 -0.45 11.23 7.09
C ALA A 40 0.80 10.95 6.24
N HIS A 41 0.94 9.74 5.67
CA HIS A 41 2.04 9.42 4.77
C HIS A 41 1.95 10.20 3.45
N LYS A 42 0.73 10.41 2.92
CA LYS A 42 0.51 11.26 1.75
C LYS A 42 0.86 12.71 2.04
N ALA A 43 0.46 13.26 3.18
CA ALA A 43 0.79 14.62 3.57
C ALA A 43 2.31 14.85 3.68
N LEU A 44 3.05 13.89 4.23
CA LEU A 44 4.52 13.95 4.29
C LEU A 44 5.18 13.91 2.89
N LEU A 45 4.62 13.11 1.98
CA LEU A 45 5.09 13.06 0.59
C LEU A 45 4.77 14.36 -0.15
N ASP A 46 3.55 14.88 -0.02
CA ASP A 46 3.11 16.13 -0.64
C ASP A 46 3.94 17.33 -0.15
N GLU A 47 4.23 17.40 1.16
CA GLU A 47 5.11 18.42 1.73
C GLU A 47 6.53 18.34 1.15
N ARG A 48 7.09 17.13 1.05
CA ARG A 48 8.42 16.93 0.48
C ARG A 48 8.49 17.25 -1.01
N ILE A 49 7.48 16.87 -1.78
CA ILE A 49 7.37 17.21 -3.21
C ILE A 49 7.30 18.74 -3.37
N ALA A 50 6.45 19.42 -2.61
CA ALA A 50 6.32 20.87 -2.67
C ALA A 50 7.60 21.61 -2.22
N SER A 51 8.37 21.04 -1.29
CA SER A 51 9.67 21.56 -0.88
C SER A 51 10.70 21.44 -2.01
N TYR A 52 10.73 20.29 -2.68
CA TYR A 52 11.65 20.03 -3.81
C TYR A 52 11.30 20.86 -5.06
N GLU A 53 10.01 21.04 -5.39
CA GLU A 53 9.58 21.90 -6.49
C GLU A 53 10.00 23.38 -6.29
N LYS A 54 10.02 23.84 -5.04
CA LYS A 54 10.45 25.21 -4.70
C LYS A 54 11.97 25.36 -4.72
N ASP A 55 12.71 24.31 -4.40
CA ASP A 55 14.17 24.31 -4.38
C ASP A 55 14.72 22.92 -4.75
N PRO A 56 15.02 22.68 -6.04
CA PRO A 56 15.53 21.40 -6.52
C PRO A 56 16.90 21.01 -5.91
N GLY A 57 17.60 21.96 -5.28
CA GLY A 57 18.84 21.71 -4.54
C GLY A 57 18.62 21.08 -3.16
N LYS A 58 17.37 21.05 -2.66
CA LYS A 58 16.98 20.39 -1.41
C LYS A 58 16.58 18.92 -1.58
N ALA A 59 17.00 18.27 -2.66
CA ALA A 59 16.86 16.82 -2.79
C ALA A 59 17.46 16.16 -1.55
N LEU A 60 16.66 15.45 -0.77
CA LEU A 60 17.18 14.65 0.33
C LEU A 60 17.94 13.46 -0.26
N ASP A 61 19.08 13.15 0.35
CA ASP A 61 19.81 11.93 0.04
C ASP A 61 18.96 10.73 0.47
N TRP A 62 18.69 9.83 -0.49
CA TRP A 62 17.86 8.67 -0.27
C TRP A 62 18.44 7.72 0.78
N ASP A 63 19.77 7.65 0.89
CA ASP A 63 20.45 6.83 1.90
C ASP A 63 20.30 7.41 3.32
N GLU A 64 20.14 8.73 3.44
CA GLU A 64 19.92 9.40 4.72
C GLU A 64 18.47 9.25 5.18
N VAL A 65 17.51 9.38 4.25
CA VAL A 65 16.08 9.16 4.52
C VAL A 65 15.79 7.72 4.97
N MET A 66 16.41 6.73 4.32
CA MET A 66 16.27 5.31 4.72
C MET A 66 16.78 5.05 6.14
N LYS A 67 17.91 5.66 6.53
CA LYS A 67 18.47 5.52 7.89
C LYS A 67 17.61 6.15 8.97
N GLU A 68 16.89 7.22 8.66
CA GLU A 68 15.94 7.82 9.61
C GLU A 68 14.70 6.94 9.80
N LEU A 69 14.16 6.40 8.72
CA LEU A 69 12.99 5.52 8.77
C LEU A 69 13.25 4.20 9.50
N GLU A 70 14.46 3.65 9.42
CA GLU A 70 14.87 2.45 10.16
C GLU A 70 15.04 2.68 11.67
N LYS A 71 15.14 3.93 12.14
CA LYS A 71 15.27 4.25 13.58
C LYS A 71 13.94 4.36 14.31
N ASP A 72 12.86 4.60 13.58
CA ASP A 72 11.50 4.77 14.12
C ASP A 72 10.67 3.47 14.07
N LEU A 73 11.30 2.34 13.71
CA LEU A 73 10.77 0.97 13.73
C LEU A 73 11.34 0.16 14.90
#